data_AF-A0A842YGT2-F1
#
_entry.id   AF-A0A842YGT2-F1
#
_cell.length_a   1.000
_cell.length_b   1.000
_cell.length_c   1.000
_cell.angle_alpha   90.00
_cell.angle_beta   90.00
_cell.angle_gamma   90.00
#
_symmetry.space_group_name_H-M   'P 1'
#
loop_
_entity.id
_entity.type
_entity.pdbx_description
1 polymer ?
#
loop_
_entity_poly.entity_id
_entity_poly.type
_entity_poly.pdbx_seq_one_letter_code
_entity_poly.pdbx_strand_id
1 'polypeptide(L)' 'LKYGVDKAEKQIKKVDTAIIDGLLELGVKLQTPVDEKKRLYLNALVPEYKSVCAKLAEDNVSISPRVGGLRISPAAYNEV' A
#
# COMPACT_ATOMS: atom_id res chain seq x y z
N LEU A 1 -1.71 -2.17 -26.78
CA LEU A 1 -1.08 -1.67 -25.53
C LEU A 1 -2.06 -0.92 -24.61
N LYS A 2 -2.98 -0.06 -25.08
CA LYS A 2 -4.02 0.54 -24.22
C LYS A 2 -5.03 -0.46 -23.65
N TYR A 3 -5.33 -1.53 -24.37
CA TYR A 3 -6.27 -2.56 -23.93
C TYR A 3 -5.70 -3.28 -22.70
N GLY A 4 -6.33 -3.09 -21.53
CA GLY A 4 -5.95 -3.73 -20.27
C GLY A 4 -5.30 -2.80 -19.24
N VAL A 5 -4.73 -1.66 -19.65
CA VAL A 5 -4.13 -0.70 -18.71
C VAL A 5 -5.20 -0.08 -17.80
N ASP A 6 -6.34 0.32 -18.36
CA ASP A 6 -7.45 0.89 -17.57
C ASP A 6 -8.00 -0.11 -16.54
N LYS A 7 -8.04 -1.40 -16.89
CA LYS A 7 -8.45 -2.47 -15.96
C LYS A 7 -7.42 -2.66 -14.84
N ALA A 8 -6.13 -2.68 -15.20
CA ALA A 8 -5.04 -2.77 -14.25
C ALA A 8 -5.03 -1.58 -13.28
N GLU A 9 -5.17 -0.36 -13.79
CA GLU A 9 -5.25 0.86 -12.98
C GLU A 9 -6.45 0.78 -12.03
N LYS A 10 -7.65 0.45 -12.53
CA LYS A 10 -8.85 0.31 -11.69
C LYS A 10 -8.65 -0.71 -10.57
N GLN A 11 -8.00 -1.84 -10.85
CA GLN A 11 -7.74 -2.86 -9.84
C GLN A 11 -6.71 -2.38 -8.81
N ILE A 12 -5.60 -1.76 -9.24
CA ILE A 12 -4.61 -1.18 -8.33
C ILE A 12 -5.26 -0.14 -7.42
N LYS A 13 -6.06 0.78 -7.98
CA LYS A 13 -6.77 1.80 -7.20
C LYS A 13 -7.74 1.21 -6.17
N LYS A 14 -8.47 0.16 -6.55
CA LYS A 14 -9.37 -0.56 -5.63
C LYS A 14 -8.61 -1.10 -4.42
N VAL A 15 -7.49 -1.80 -4.65
CA VAL A 15 -6.67 -2.40 -3.58
C VAL A 15 -5.99 -1.30 -2.75
N ASP A 16 -5.42 -0.28 -3.40
CA ASP A 16 -4.78 0.86 -2.74
C ASP A 16 -5.71 1.55 -1.75
N THR A 17 -6.97 1.77 -2.17
CA THR A 17 -7.98 2.45 -1.34
C THR A 17 -8.38 1.57 -0.16
N ALA A 18 -8.62 0.26 -0.36
CA ALA A 18 -8.91 -0.65 0.75
C ALA A 18 -7.79 -0.69 1.80
N ILE A 19 -6.53 -0.68 1.37
CA ILE A 19 -5.37 -0.65 2.29
C ILE A 19 -5.30 0.70 3.03
N ILE A 20 -5.52 1.83 2.34
CA ILE A 20 -5.56 3.14 2.99
C ILE A 20 -6.65 3.20 4.06
N ASP A 21 -7.85 2.74 3.73
CA ASP A 21 -8.98 2.78 4.65
C ASP A 21 -8.67 1.97 5.92
N GLY A 22 -8.15 0.74 5.77
CA GLY A 22 -7.72 -0.07 6.90
C GLY A 22 -6.58 0.56 7.72
N LEU A 23 -5.61 1.21 7.07
CA LEU A 23 -4.53 1.92 7.78
C LEU A 23 -5.06 3.13 8.58
N LEU A 24 -6.01 3.88 8.01
CA LEU A 24 -6.63 5.01 8.69
C LEU A 24 -7.50 4.56 9.87
N GLU A 25 -8.25 3.46 9.73
CA GLU A 25 -9.01 2.83 10.82
C GLU A 25 -8.11 2.40 11.99
N LEU A 26 -6.90 1.92 11.68
CA LEU A 26 -5.87 1.59 12.67
C LEU A 26 -5.16 2.81 13.28
N GLY A 27 -5.51 4.04 12.86
CA GLY A 27 -4.87 5.28 13.32
C GLY A 27 -3.46 5.50 12.77
N VAL A 28 -3.06 4.77 11.72
CA VAL A 28 -1.75 4.90 11.09
C VAL A 28 -1.71 6.19 10.28
N LYS A 29 -0.67 7.01 10.50
CA LYS A 29 -0.45 8.22 9.71
C LYS A 29 0.13 7.87 8.33
N LEU A 30 -0.40 8.47 7.28
CA LEU A 30 0.07 8.28 5.91
C LEU A 30 1.01 9.40 5.49
N GLN A 31 2.04 9.08 4.70
CA GLN A 31 2.83 10.08 3.96
C GLN A 31 2.32 10.26 2.52
N THR A 32 1.62 9.26 1.99
CA THR A 32 0.95 9.34 0.67
C THR A 32 -0.39 10.10 0.81
N PRO A 33 -0.80 10.90 -0.19
CA PRO A 33 -2.12 11.52 -0.21
C PRO A 33 -3.26 10.49 -0.14
N VAL A 34 -4.33 10.80 0.60
CA VAL A 34 -5.57 9.99 0.63
C VAL A 34 -6.30 10.04 -0.73
N ASP A 35 -6.19 11.17 -1.45
CA ASP A 35 -6.76 11.35 -2.79
C ASP A 35 -6.21 10.31 -3.77
N GLU A 36 -7.09 9.43 -4.27
CA GLU A 36 -6.79 8.33 -5.18
C GLU A 36 -6.02 8.77 -6.43
N LYS A 37 -6.35 9.93 -6.98
CA LYS A 37 -5.76 10.43 -8.23
C LYS A 37 -4.31 10.89 -8.07
N LYS A 38 -3.82 10.99 -6.83
CA LYS A 38 -2.47 11.48 -6.50
C LYS A 38 -1.54 10.38 -5.98
N ARG A 39 -1.92 9.09 -6.13
CA ARG A 39 -1.15 7.95 -5.62
C ARG A 39 -0.57 7.11 -6.76
N LEU A 40 0.66 6.64 -6.56
CA LEU A 40 1.29 5.57 -7.36
C LEU A 40 1.68 4.37 -6.49
N TYR A 41 1.89 4.61 -5.20
CA TYR A 41 2.20 3.65 -4.15
C TYR A 41 1.85 4.27 -2.81
N LEU A 42 1.80 3.46 -1.76
CA LEU A 42 1.45 3.88 -0.41
C LEU A 42 2.70 3.92 0.47
N ASN A 43 2.84 4.96 1.28
CA ASN A 43 3.79 4.99 2.39
C ASN A 43 3.04 5.28 3.69
N ALA A 44 3.18 4.38 4.64
CA ALA A 44 2.60 4.45 5.97
C ALA A 44 3.70 4.74 6.99
N LEU A 45 3.50 5.71 7.89
CA LEU A 45 4.38 5.95 9.02
C LEU A 45 4.16 4.86 10.06
N VAL A 46 5.19 4.06 10.27
CA VAL A 46 5.14 2.90 11.16
C VAL A 46 6.35 2.94 12.08
N PRO A 47 6.17 3.08 13.41
CA PRO A 47 7.25 2.91 14.38
C PRO A 47 7.86 1.52 14.26
N GLU A 48 9.15 1.39 14.56
CA GLU A 48 9.85 0.09 14.46
C GLU A 48 9.67 -0.59 13.09
N TYR A 49 9.53 0.18 12.00
CA TYR A 49 9.18 -0.30 10.67
C TYR A 49 10.00 -1.49 10.17
N LYS A 50 11.28 -1.60 10.56
CA LYS A 50 12.11 -2.76 10.22
C LYS A 50 11.61 -4.05 10.87
N SER A 51 11.28 -3.99 12.16
CA SER A 51 10.74 -5.13 12.92
C SER A 51 9.34 -5.50 12.44
N VAL A 52 8.48 -4.50 12.22
CA VAL A 52 7.14 -4.74 11.65
C VAL A 52 7.23 -5.37 10.26
N CYS A 53 8.15 -4.89 9.41
CA CYS A 53 8.37 -5.50 8.09
C CYS A 53 8.83 -6.97 8.19
N ALA A 54 9.70 -7.30 9.16
CA ALA A 54 10.17 -8.66 9.36
C ALA A 54 9.01 -9.58 9.79
N LYS A 55 8.16 -9.14 10.74
CA LYS A 55 6.97 -9.88 11.15
C LYS A 55 5.98 -10.09 10.00
N LEU A 56 5.73 -9.05 9.21
CA LEU A 56 4.88 -9.16 8.03
C LEU A 56 5.44 -10.16 7.01
N ALA A 57 6.77 -10.24 6.87
CA ALA A 57 7.39 -11.25 6.02
C ALA A 57 7.20 -12.69 6.54
N GLU A 58 7.15 -12.90 7.87
CA GLU A 58 6.78 -14.20 8.47
C GLU A 58 5.35 -14.62 8.09
N ASP A 59 4.46 -13.64 7.93
CA ASP A 59 3.08 -13.81 7.45
C ASP A 59 2.96 -13.84 5.90
N ASN A 60 4.07 -13.99 5.18
CA ASN A 60 4.14 -13.96 3.70
C ASN A 60 3.68 -12.63 3.06
N VAL A 61 3.74 -11.52 3.80
CA VAL A 61 3.46 -10.17 3.29
C VAL A 61 4.75 -9.51 2.83
N SER A 62 4.93 -9.41 1.51
CA SER A 62 6.10 -8.79 0.90
C SER A 62 5.91 -7.28 0.71
N ILE A 63 6.54 -6.49 1.58
CA ILE A 63 6.56 -5.03 1.51
C ILE A 63 7.98 -4.49 1.77
N SER A 64 8.19 -3.19 1.56
CA SER A 64 9.52 -2.59 1.67
C SER A 64 9.62 -1.60 2.83
N PRO A 65 10.63 -1.73 3.72
CA PRO A 65 10.91 -0.70 4.71
C PRO A 65 11.49 0.55 4.03
N ARG A 66 11.09 1.74 4.50
CA ARG A 66 11.64 3.05 4.12
C ARG A 66 11.88 3.85 5.40
N VAL A 67 12.74 4.87 5.34
CA VAL A 67 13.07 5.67 6.54
C VAL A 67 11.78 6.25 7.13
N GLY A 68 11.41 5.78 8.33
CA GLY A 68 10.22 6.23 9.05
C GLY A 68 8.93 5.43 8.77
N GLY A 69 8.97 4.36 7.98
CA GLY A 69 7.75 3.63 7.66
C GLY A 69 7.86 2.47 6.68
N LEU A 70 6.72 2.10 6.12
CA LEU A 70 6.56 0.98 5.20
C LEU A 70 6.00 1.46 3.86
N ARG A 71 6.62 1.03 2.76
CA ARG A 71 6.10 1.21 1.41
C ARG A 71 5.34 -0.03 0.96
N ILE A 72 4.12 0.19 0.51
CA ILE A 72 3.21 -0.81 -0.02
C ILE A 72 2.93 -0.43 -1.47
N SER A 73 3.01 -1.40 -2.39
CA SER A 73 2.84 -1.16 -3.83
C SER A 73 2.05 -2.32 -4.44
N PRO A 74 0.72 -2.33 -4.26
CA PRO A 74 -0.14 -3.31 -4.89
C PRO A 74 0.01 -3.27 -6.41
N ALA A 75 -0.04 -4.45 -7.02
CA ALA A 75 -0.07 -4.64 -8.45
C ALA A 75 -1.47 -5.06 -8.91
N ALA A 76 -1.68 -5.11 -10.22
CA ALA A 76 -2.97 -5.46 -10.82
C ALA A 76 -3.46 -6.89 -10.52
N TYR A 77 -2.60 -7.76 -10.00
CA TYR A 77 -2.94 -9.13 -9.61
C TYR A 77 -3.23 -9.28 -8.11
N ASN A 78 -3.11 -8.20 -7.32
CA ASN A 78 -3.54 -8.21 -5.93
C ASN A 78 -5.05 -8.00 -5.84
N GLU A 79 -5.67 -8.54 -4.79
CA GLU A 79 -7.11 -8.51 -4.56
C GLU A 79 -7.42 -7.99 -3.15
N VAL A 80 -8.68 -7.61 -2.93
CA VAL A 80 -9.21 -7.15 -1.63
C VAL A 80 -9.86 -8.32 -0.93
#